data_AF-A0A8S1PRP1-F1
#
_entry.id   AF-A0A8S1PRP1-F1
#
_cell.length_a   1.000
_cell.length_b   1.000
_cell.length_c   1.000
_cell.angle_alpha   90.00
_cell.angle_beta   90.00
_cell.angle_gamma   90.00
#
_symmetry.space_group_name_H-M   'P 1'
#
loop_
_entity.id
_entity.type
_entity.pdbx_description
1 polymer ?
#
loop_
_entity_poly.entity_id
_entity_poly.type
_entity_poly.pdbx_seq_one_letter_code
_entity_poly.pdbx_strand_id
1 'polypeptide(L)'
;MNYIDQGTALSRKVPNRKLSKKNSLFYQQSVFENEEFMQKYEKNVDQLQTVIEEPELKEVIQNRNEKFFQVLEQIIKVESSIKEFAKGYQKYGFIVSDTGITYREWAPNAKELKLNEYGCTTDNGGNWEVFIPKDDDDNHQIQHGSPLITYCNQFERASVWSSVKKGEQAIFWNPDNKYEFQQQQLQQKQQSKGLKVIKQKITELQGVNGYNTIMITQQLLMQVDVNQITPDDLKRNIDVLHQKGFYVIMEIDHEQILKYLNNWDGTQFQYLKDGIEQLDYGKWEVLRLLLSNISFWITEYQIDGFKFTNIEIQDDIDAAVYLMLANDLIHDLLPNGISIIQNLDYPVLCRTIKEGGLGFDFRLSKLQHKQYQPKTLFENNGMYTQAQILNALVIGSGLIQEIVDDKFVQFEQLYGWLNDEIVQINEVDFVLQIKRGNYIFLINHMNENKEIVLNLKINKIINKEDQKWEQLDENTIKLIIESEQGLIIE
;
A
#
# COMPACT_ATOMS: atom_id res chain seq x y z
N MET A 1 -9.64 -30.14 15.10
CA MET A 1 -9.41 -31.16 14.04
C MET A 1 -8.70 -30.44 12.93
N ASN A 2 -7.38 -30.62 12.86
CA ASN A 2 -6.49 -29.83 12.02
C ASN A 2 -6.43 -30.43 10.62
N TYR A 3 -6.91 -29.69 9.61
CA TYR A 3 -6.51 -29.90 8.23
C TYR A 3 -5.30 -28.98 7.98
N ILE A 4 -4.10 -29.56 8.13
CA ILE A 4 -2.88 -28.97 7.59
C ILE A 4 -2.87 -29.37 6.12
N ASP A 5 -3.05 -28.41 5.23
CA ASP A 5 -2.91 -28.61 3.80
C ASP A 5 -1.42 -28.83 3.48
N GLN A 6 -0.99 -30.09 3.48
CA GLN A 6 0.35 -30.52 3.06
C GLN A 6 0.46 -30.76 1.54
N GLY A 7 -0.39 -30.13 0.74
CA GLY A 7 -0.37 -30.28 -0.71
C GLY A 7 0.06 -29.01 -1.44
N THR A 8 1.34 -28.63 -1.41
CA THR A 8 1.97 -27.81 -2.50
C THR A 8 3.48 -27.59 -2.35
N ALA A 9 4.12 -27.95 -1.24
CA ALA A 9 5.58 -28.03 -1.18
C ALA A 9 6.04 -29.50 -1.27
N LEU A 10 6.66 -29.86 -2.39
CA LEU A 10 7.41 -31.12 -2.63
C LEU A 10 6.60 -32.35 -3.08
N SER A 11 6.18 -32.35 -4.35
CA SER A 11 6.14 -33.58 -5.15
C SER A 11 7.25 -33.55 -6.20
N ARG A 12 8.48 -33.77 -5.75
CA ARG A 12 9.55 -34.33 -6.60
C ARG A 12 10.06 -35.58 -5.92
N LYS A 13 9.60 -36.75 -6.35
CA LYS A 13 10.46 -37.94 -6.37
C LYS A 13 11.59 -37.63 -7.36
N VAL A 14 12.67 -37.05 -6.85
CA VAL A 14 13.92 -36.91 -7.60
C VAL A 14 14.42 -38.34 -7.86
N PRO A 15 14.59 -38.78 -9.12
CA PRO A 15 15.29 -40.03 -9.39
C PRO A 15 16.71 -39.86 -8.85
N ASN A 16 17.20 -40.82 -8.06
CA ASN A 16 18.56 -40.85 -7.50
C ASN A 16 19.63 -40.45 -8.55
N ARG A 17 19.93 -39.14 -8.62
CA ARG A 17 21.07 -38.58 -9.34
C ARG A 17 21.90 -37.90 -8.28
N LYS A 18 23.13 -38.42 -8.09
CA LYS A 18 24.15 -37.85 -7.22
C LYS A 18 24.20 -36.32 -7.41
N LEU A 19 23.83 -35.58 -6.37
CA LEU A 19 23.94 -34.13 -6.31
C LEU A 19 25.38 -33.72 -6.64
N SER A 20 25.55 -32.90 -7.68
CA SER A 20 26.86 -32.38 -8.05
C SER A 20 27.30 -31.31 -7.04
N LYS A 21 28.60 -31.24 -6.75
CA LYS A 21 29.22 -30.29 -5.79
C LYS A 21 28.94 -28.80 -6.08
N LYS A 22 28.44 -28.44 -7.27
CA LYS A 22 28.04 -27.05 -7.59
C LYS A 22 26.75 -26.64 -6.86
N ASN A 23 25.78 -27.54 -6.70
CA ASN A 23 24.49 -27.20 -6.06
C ASN A 23 24.61 -27.04 -4.54
N SER A 24 25.62 -27.62 -3.89
CA SER A 24 25.84 -27.46 -2.45
C SER A 24 26.41 -26.08 -2.09
N LEU A 25 27.22 -25.48 -2.97
CA LEU A 25 27.76 -24.14 -2.78
C LEU A 25 26.68 -23.06 -2.92
N PHE A 26 25.82 -23.16 -3.94
CA PHE A 26 24.67 -22.25 -4.09
C PHE A 26 23.70 -22.35 -2.91
N TYR A 27 23.44 -23.56 -2.41
CA TYR A 27 22.62 -23.76 -1.23
C TYR A 27 23.24 -23.12 0.02
N GLN A 28 24.54 -23.33 0.25
CA GLN A 28 25.24 -22.71 1.38
C GLN A 28 25.24 -21.18 1.27
N GLN A 29 25.51 -20.63 0.09
CA GLN A 29 25.51 -19.18 -0.13
C GLN A 29 24.12 -18.56 0.08
N SER A 30 23.05 -19.21 -0.40
CA SER A 30 21.68 -18.79 -0.11
C SER A 30 21.37 -18.82 1.39
N VAL A 31 21.81 -19.84 2.14
CA VAL A 31 21.56 -19.92 3.59
C VAL A 31 22.27 -18.79 4.34
N PHE A 32 23.50 -18.42 3.96
CA PHE A 32 24.21 -17.30 4.57
C PHE A 32 23.58 -15.94 4.25
N GLU A 33 23.19 -15.70 2.99
CA GLU A 33 22.47 -14.48 2.58
C GLU A 33 21.12 -14.35 3.32
N ASN A 34 20.45 -15.48 3.59
CA ASN A 34 19.20 -15.52 4.33
C ASN A 34 19.39 -15.15 5.81
N GLU A 35 20.45 -15.63 6.46
CA GLU A 35 20.75 -15.28 7.85
C GLU A 35 21.08 -13.79 7.99
N GLU A 36 21.83 -13.21 7.06
CA GLU A 36 22.16 -11.77 7.06
C GLU A 36 20.94 -10.89 6.77
N PHE A 37 20.04 -11.30 5.86
CA PHE A 37 18.79 -10.59 5.61
C PHE A 37 17.87 -10.60 6.84
N MET A 38 17.78 -11.73 7.54
CA MET A 38 16.92 -11.87 8.72
C MET A 38 17.48 -11.12 9.95
N GLN A 39 18.77 -10.79 9.98
CA GLN A 39 19.38 -9.98 11.05
C GLN A 39 18.85 -8.54 11.09
N LYS A 40 18.18 -8.05 10.04
CA LYS A 40 17.58 -6.71 10.07
C LYS A 40 16.36 -6.60 10.99
N TYR A 41 15.82 -7.73 11.45
CA TYR A 41 14.62 -7.79 12.29
C TYR A 41 14.94 -8.23 13.72
N GLU A 42 14.28 -7.61 14.69
CA GLU A 42 14.29 -8.08 16.08
C GLU A 42 13.25 -9.21 16.23
N LYS A 43 13.72 -10.42 16.53
CA LYS A 43 12.85 -11.60 16.72
C LYS A 43 12.34 -11.69 18.16
N ASN A 44 13.02 -11.08 19.12
CA ASN A 44 12.58 -11.03 20.50
C ASN A 44 11.52 -9.93 20.69
N VAL A 45 10.26 -10.35 20.76
CA VAL A 45 9.11 -9.45 20.90
C VAL A 45 9.23 -8.53 22.13
N ASP A 46 9.86 -8.99 23.21
CA ASP A 46 10.07 -8.19 24.42
C ASP A 46 11.03 -6.99 24.23
N GLN A 47 11.79 -6.97 23.13
CA GLN A 47 12.72 -5.89 22.79
C GLN A 47 12.12 -4.90 21.78
N LEU A 48 10.92 -5.17 21.26
CA LEU A 48 10.27 -4.29 20.29
C LEU A 48 9.80 -3.00 20.98
N GLN A 49 10.15 -1.86 20.40
CA GLN A 49 9.84 -0.54 20.96
C GLN A 49 8.34 -0.37 21.24
N THR A 50 7.46 -0.87 20.36
CA THR A 50 6.00 -0.78 20.59
C THR A 50 5.55 -1.64 21.77
N VAL A 51 6.19 -2.77 22.05
CA VAL A 51 5.85 -3.64 23.18
C VAL A 51 6.38 -3.06 24.48
N ILE A 52 7.54 -2.39 24.44
CA ILE A 52 8.07 -1.66 25.59
C ILE A 52 7.16 -0.48 25.96
N GLU A 53 6.66 0.24 24.96
CA GLU A 53 5.74 1.39 25.14
C GLU A 53 4.34 0.95 25.57
N GLU A 54 3.80 -0.11 24.96
CA GLU A 54 2.43 -0.62 25.15
C GLU A 54 2.43 -2.15 25.35
N PRO A 55 2.76 -2.64 26.56
CA PRO A 55 2.93 -4.08 26.84
C PRO A 55 1.71 -4.95 26.54
N GLU A 56 0.50 -4.39 26.58
CA GLU A 56 -0.76 -5.04 26.22
C GLU A 56 -0.80 -5.48 24.75
N LEU A 57 -0.01 -4.85 23.86
CA LEU A 57 0.08 -5.23 22.45
C LEU A 57 0.96 -6.46 22.21
N LYS A 58 1.64 -6.99 23.24
CA LYS A 58 2.60 -8.09 23.10
C LYS A 58 2.01 -9.30 22.38
N GLU A 59 0.83 -9.76 22.80
CA GLU A 59 0.22 -10.98 22.25
C GLU A 59 -0.11 -10.84 20.76
N VAL A 60 -0.74 -9.73 20.37
CA VAL A 60 -1.11 -9.48 18.97
C VAL A 60 0.13 -9.28 18.08
N ILE A 61 1.17 -8.60 18.58
CA ILE A 61 2.43 -8.40 17.87
C ILE A 61 3.20 -9.72 17.73
N GLN A 62 3.24 -10.53 18.80
CA GLN A 62 3.93 -11.82 18.80
C GLN A 62 3.34 -12.76 17.75
N ASN A 63 2.02 -12.97 17.80
CA ASN A 63 1.34 -13.92 16.91
C ASN A 63 1.56 -13.59 15.43
N ARG A 64 1.45 -12.30 15.05
CA ARG A 64 1.67 -11.90 13.65
C ARG A 64 3.14 -11.91 13.25
N ASN A 65 4.07 -11.52 14.14
CA ASN A 65 5.50 -11.50 13.81
C ASN A 65 6.05 -12.92 13.63
N GLU A 66 5.64 -13.87 14.48
CA GLU A 66 6.00 -15.28 14.32
C GLU A 66 5.56 -15.81 12.95
N LYS A 67 4.31 -15.53 12.55
CA LYS A 67 3.79 -15.91 11.23
C LYS A 67 4.51 -15.18 10.09
N PHE A 68 4.78 -13.88 10.23
CA PHE A 68 5.53 -13.09 9.24
C PHE A 68 6.91 -13.70 8.98
N PHE A 69 7.68 -13.99 10.03
CA PHE A 69 9.00 -14.61 9.87
C PHE A 69 8.91 -16.00 9.25
N GLN A 70 7.93 -16.83 9.64
CA GLN A 70 7.72 -18.14 9.04
C GLN A 70 7.46 -18.04 7.52
N VAL A 71 6.56 -17.15 7.10
CA VAL A 71 6.22 -16.97 5.68
C VAL A 71 7.40 -16.40 4.91
N LEU A 72 8.07 -15.38 5.45
CA LEU A 72 9.24 -14.75 4.82
C LEU A 72 10.40 -15.74 4.65
N GLU A 73 10.71 -16.55 5.67
CA GLU A 73 11.73 -17.58 5.59
C GLU A 73 11.39 -18.63 4.52
N GLN A 74 10.12 -19.01 4.37
CA GLN A 74 9.68 -19.91 3.31
C GLN A 74 9.83 -19.28 1.93
N ILE A 75 9.44 -18.00 1.76
CA ILE A 75 9.59 -17.26 0.50
C ILE A 75 11.06 -17.24 0.08
N ILE A 76 11.92 -16.83 0.99
CA ILE A 76 13.35 -16.74 0.77
C ILE A 76 13.95 -18.13 0.45
N LYS A 77 13.52 -19.19 1.13
CA LYS A 77 13.99 -20.55 0.87
C LYS A 77 13.64 -21.06 -0.53
N VAL A 78 12.45 -20.71 -1.05
CA VAL A 78 11.95 -21.22 -2.34
C VAL A 78 12.37 -20.33 -3.51
N GLU A 79 12.40 -19.01 -3.31
CA GLU A 79 12.55 -18.01 -4.37
C GLU A 79 13.79 -17.12 -4.18
N SER A 80 14.64 -17.41 -3.20
CA SER A 80 15.85 -16.65 -2.82
C SER A 80 15.61 -15.27 -2.21
N SER A 81 14.53 -14.57 -2.56
CA SER A 81 14.15 -13.30 -1.91
C SER A 81 12.68 -12.97 -2.12
N ILE A 82 12.16 -12.02 -1.32
CA ILE A 82 10.83 -11.45 -1.53
C ILE A 82 10.72 -10.73 -2.89
N LYS A 83 11.80 -10.12 -3.38
CA LYS A 83 11.85 -9.46 -4.69
C LYS A 83 11.67 -10.44 -5.84
N GLU A 84 12.33 -11.59 -5.78
CA GLU A 84 12.19 -12.65 -6.79
C GLU A 84 10.84 -13.36 -6.72
N PHE A 85 10.26 -13.49 -5.51
CA PHE A 85 8.90 -13.97 -5.34
C PHE A 85 7.86 -13.02 -5.97
N ALA A 86 8.07 -11.72 -5.81
CA ALA A 86 7.24 -10.65 -6.38
C ALA A 86 7.48 -10.39 -7.89
N LYS A 87 8.22 -11.26 -8.59
CA LYS A 87 8.32 -11.24 -10.07
C LYS A 87 7.42 -12.30 -10.70
N GLY A 88 6.26 -12.57 -10.10
CA GLY A 88 5.28 -13.53 -10.61
C GLY A 88 4.83 -13.18 -12.04
N TYR A 89 4.74 -11.91 -12.39
CA TYR A 89 4.41 -11.43 -13.75
C TYR A 89 5.45 -11.79 -14.81
N GLN A 90 6.64 -12.26 -14.42
CA GLN A 90 7.65 -12.80 -15.34
C GLN A 90 7.56 -14.33 -15.48
N LYS A 91 6.74 -14.99 -14.65
CA LYS A 91 6.56 -16.44 -14.57
C LYS A 91 5.13 -16.90 -14.91
N TYR A 92 4.16 -16.00 -14.83
CA TYR A 92 2.74 -16.21 -15.11
C TYR A 92 2.24 -15.19 -16.13
N GLY A 93 1.08 -15.45 -16.74
CA GLY A 93 0.58 -14.67 -17.87
C GLY A 93 1.34 -15.04 -19.14
N PHE A 94 1.79 -14.03 -19.89
CA PHE A 94 2.35 -14.19 -21.23
C PHE A 94 3.85 -13.88 -21.22
N ILE A 95 4.67 -14.91 -21.46
CA ILE A 95 6.12 -14.82 -21.46
C ILE A 95 6.60 -15.01 -22.89
N VAL A 96 7.13 -13.94 -23.48
CA VAL A 96 7.65 -13.95 -24.85
C VAL A 96 9.12 -14.36 -24.83
N SER A 97 9.51 -15.26 -25.72
CA SER A 97 10.91 -15.65 -25.96
C SER A 97 11.22 -15.63 -27.45
N ASP A 98 12.51 -15.80 -27.78
CA ASP A 98 12.99 -15.90 -29.17
C ASP A 98 12.37 -17.08 -29.93
N THR A 99 11.88 -18.12 -29.22
CA THR A 99 11.37 -19.36 -29.81
C THR A 99 9.85 -19.47 -29.79
N GLY A 100 9.15 -18.61 -29.04
CA GLY A 100 7.69 -18.67 -28.94
C GLY A 100 7.14 -17.87 -27.77
N ILE A 101 5.91 -18.19 -27.38
CA ILE A 101 5.19 -17.58 -26.26
C ILE A 101 4.78 -18.69 -25.29
N THR A 102 5.14 -18.55 -24.02
CA THR A 102 4.59 -19.38 -22.95
C THR A 102 3.45 -18.63 -22.30
N TYR A 103 2.29 -19.26 -22.19
CA TYR A 103 1.20 -18.80 -21.35
C TYR A 103 1.10 -19.68 -20.10
N ARG A 104 1.07 -19.08 -18.90
CA ARG A 104 0.91 -19.80 -17.63
C ARG A 104 -0.15 -19.16 -16.73
N GLU A 105 -0.96 -19.98 -16.10
CA GLU A 105 -2.05 -19.55 -15.22
C GLU A 105 -2.20 -20.47 -14.01
N TRP A 106 -2.64 -19.93 -12.88
CA TRP A 106 -2.95 -20.74 -11.69
C TRP A 106 -4.46 -20.98 -11.61
N ALA A 107 -4.86 -22.24 -11.72
CA ALA A 107 -6.25 -22.68 -11.74
C ALA A 107 -6.36 -24.11 -11.14
N PRO A 108 -6.19 -24.25 -9.81
CA PRO A 108 -6.03 -25.54 -9.16
C PRO A 108 -7.26 -26.45 -9.26
N ASN A 109 -8.46 -25.87 -9.41
CA ASN A 109 -9.69 -26.64 -9.51
C ASN A 109 -10.20 -26.79 -10.95
N ALA A 110 -9.45 -26.27 -11.94
CA ALA A 110 -9.77 -26.47 -13.34
C ALA A 110 -9.62 -27.95 -13.72
N LYS A 111 -10.54 -28.44 -14.56
CA LYS A 111 -10.45 -29.76 -15.21
C LYS A 111 -9.82 -29.67 -16.59
N GLU A 112 -10.01 -28.53 -17.25
CA GLU A 112 -9.41 -28.19 -18.52
C GLU A 112 -9.12 -26.69 -18.57
N LEU A 113 -8.04 -26.31 -19.26
CA LEU A 113 -7.69 -24.93 -19.50
C LEU A 113 -7.17 -24.79 -20.94
N LYS A 114 -7.64 -23.76 -21.64
CA LYS A 114 -7.17 -23.40 -22.99
C LYS A 114 -6.97 -21.90 -23.10
N LEU A 115 -5.99 -21.48 -23.88
CA LEU A 115 -5.80 -20.10 -24.32
C LEU A 115 -6.19 -20.03 -25.79
N ASN A 116 -7.24 -19.30 -26.15
CA ASN A 116 -7.84 -19.32 -27.48
C ASN A 116 -8.04 -20.79 -27.93
N GLU A 117 -7.39 -21.21 -29.02
CA GLU A 117 -7.38 -22.59 -29.52
C GLU A 117 -6.35 -23.53 -28.85
N TYR A 118 -5.40 -23.00 -28.09
CA TYR A 118 -4.26 -23.72 -27.53
C TYR A 118 -4.59 -24.40 -26.20
N GLY A 119 -4.56 -25.73 -26.17
CA GLY A 119 -4.76 -26.50 -24.94
C GLY A 119 -3.59 -26.39 -23.97
N CYS A 120 -3.87 -26.12 -22.70
CA CYS A 120 -2.87 -26.08 -21.64
C CYS A 120 -2.70 -27.45 -20.97
N THR A 121 -1.51 -27.69 -20.45
CA THR A 121 -1.16 -28.86 -19.64
C THR A 121 -0.97 -28.43 -18.19
N THR A 122 -1.30 -29.31 -17.24
CA THR A 122 -1.16 -29.02 -15.81
C THR A 122 0.00 -29.76 -15.18
N ASP A 123 0.65 -29.13 -14.19
CA ASP A 123 1.63 -29.78 -13.31
C ASP A 123 0.99 -30.65 -12.21
N ASN A 124 -0.35 -30.74 -12.15
CA ASN A 124 -1.16 -31.34 -11.08
C ASN A 124 -1.05 -30.62 -9.72
N GLY A 125 -0.31 -29.52 -9.63
CA GLY A 125 -0.28 -28.57 -8.52
C GLY A 125 -1.17 -27.34 -8.77
N GLY A 126 -1.92 -27.35 -9.87
CA GLY A 126 -2.85 -26.29 -10.25
C GLY A 126 -2.25 -25.23 -11.16
N ASN A 127 -0.98 -25.32 -11.53
CA ASN A 127 -0.44 -24.48 -12.58
C ASN A 127 -0.73 -25.12 -13.94
N TRP A 128 -1.21 -24.30 -14.86
CA TRP A 128 -1.50 -24.66 -16.25
C TRP A 128 -0.59 -23.89 -17.17
N GLU A 129 -0.07 -24.55 -18.20
CA GLU A 129 0.86 -23.96 -19.15
C GLU A 129 0.65 -24.48 -20.58
N VAL A 130 0.83 -23.56 -21.54
CA VAL A 130 1.02 -23.91 -22.95
C VAL A 130 2.20 -23.12 -23.52
N PHE A 131 3.02 -23.79 -24.33
CA PHE A 131 4.04 -23.15 -25.15
C PHE A 131 3.59 -23.13 -26.60
N ILE A 132 3.54 -21.94 -27.18
CA ILE A 132 3.14 -21.67 -28.56
C ILE A 132 4.42 -21.32 -29.32
N PRO A 133 4.98 -22.24 -30.13
CA PRO A 133 6.19 -21.96 -30.88
C PRO A 133 5.94 -20.88 -31.94
N LYS A 134 7.01 -20.31 -32.49
CA LYS A 134 6.89 -19.55 -33.74
C LYS A 134 6.42 -20.43 -34.90
N ASP A 135 5.86 -19.80 -35.92
CA ASP A 135 5.51 -20.46 -37.18
C ASP A 135 6.76 -20.75 -38.05
N ASP A 136 6.54 -21.39 -39.20
CA ASP A 136 7.61 -21.77 -40.14
C ASP A 136 8.36 -20.56 -40.73
N ASP A 137 7.78 -19.36 -40.65
CA ASP A 137 8.34 -18.09 -41.10
C ASP A 137 9.02 -17.29 -39.96
N ASP A 138 9.26 -17.94 -38.81
CA ASP A 138 9.89 -17.37 -37.60
C ASP A 138 9.07 -16.22 -36.95
N ASN A 139 7.76 -16.19 -37.16
CA ASN A 139 6.86 -15.21 -36.55
C ASN A 139 6.14 -15.80 -35.32
N HIS A 140 5.87 -14.95 -34.33
CA HIS A 140 5.01 -15.34 -33.20
C HIS A 140 3.57 -15.56 -33.68
N GLN A 141 2.94 -16.67 -33.28
CA GLN A 141 1.58 -16.99 -33.74
C GLN A 141 0.51 -16.07 -33.13
N ILE A 142 0.75 -15.52 -31.93
CA ILE A 142 -0.11 -14.49 -31.33
C ILE A 142 0.52 -13.13 -31.59
N GLN A 143 -0.19 -12.30 -32.35
CA GLN A 143 0.27 -10.98 -32.78
C GLN A 143 -0.05 -9.91 -31.75
N HIS A 144 0.78 -8.86 -31.67
CA HIS A 144 0.51 -7.71 -30.81
C HIS A 144 -0.89 -7.12 -31.11
N GLY A 145 -1.65 -6.84 -30.06
CA GLY A 145 -3.01 -6.31 -30.16
C GLY A 145 -4.10 -7.38 -30.32
N SER A 146 -3.74 -8.66 -30.47
CA SER A 146 -4.71 -9.76 -30.54
C SER A 146 -5.47 -9.94 -29.22
N PRO A 147 -6.78 -10.28 -29.27
CA PRO A 147 -7.53 -10.64 -28.09
C PRO A 147 -7.03 -11.97 -27.51
N LEU A 148 -7.07 -12.07 -26.19
CA LEU A 148 -6.69 -13.23 -25.40
C LEU A 148 -7.89 -13.72 -24.60
N ILE A 149 -8.37 -14.92 -24.91
CA ILE A 149 -9.48 -15.54 -24.19
C ILE A 149 -8.96 -16.80 -23.52
N THR A 150 -9.05 -16.84 -22.19
CA THR A 150 -8.75 -18.04 -21.43
C THR A 150 -10.05 -18.79 -21.16
N TYR A 151 -10.14 -20.02 -21.65
CA TYR A 151 -11.22 -20.94 -21.33
C TYR A 151 -10.79 -21.78 -20.14
N CYS A 152 -11.44 -21.58 -18.99
CA CYS A 152 -11.25 -22.39 -17.79
C CYS A 152 -12.53 -23.20 -17.56
N ASN A 153 -12.46 -24.52 -17.73
CA ASN A 153 -13.66 -25.35 -17.86
C ASN A 153 -14.58 -24.79 -18.97
N GLN A 154 -15.83 -24.49 -18.63
CA GLN A 154 -16.82 -23.93 -19.55
C GLN A 154 -16.87 -22.40 -19.54
N PHE A 155 -15.97 -21.76 -18.78
CA PHE A 155 -16.03 -20.33 -18.52
C PHE A 155 -14.99 -19.57 -19.35
N GLU A 156 -15.42 -18.49 -19.98
CA GLU A 156 -14.51 -17.48 -20.54
C GLU A 156 -14.00 -16.57 -19.41
N ARG A 157 -12.68 -16.36 -19.40
CA ARG A 157 -11.96 -15.56 -18.41
C ARG A 157 -10.88 -14.72 -19.09
N ALA A 158 -10.68 -13.51 -18.60
CA ALA A 158 -9.42 -12.80 -18.79
C ALA A 158 -8.38 -13.41 -17.84
N SER A 159 -7.15 -13.64 -18.33
CA SER A 159 -6.07 -14.07 -17.45
C SER A 159 -5.81 -13.00 -16.38
N VAL A 160 -5.63 -13.43 -15.14
CA VAL A 160 -5.37 -12.54 -13.99
C VAL A 160 -4.00 -11.86 -14.10
N TRP A 161 -3.12 -12.39 -14.94
CA TRP A 161 -1.76 -11.89 -15.21
C TRP A 161 -1.64 -11.11 -16.51
N SER A 162 -2.76 -10.84 -17.21
CA SER A 162 -2.74 -9.98 -18.39
C SER A 162 -2.35 -8.57 -17.99
N SER A 163 -1.38 -7.97 -18.68
CA SER A 163 -0.95 -6.60 -18.39
C SER A 163 -1.80 -5.52 -19.05
N VAL A 164 -2.57 -5.91 -20.07
CA VAL A 164 -3.35 -4.98 -20.89
C VAL A 164 -4.71 -5.57 -21.23
N LYS A 165 -5.72 -4.71 -21.22
CA LYS A 165 -7.08 -5.03 -21.63
C LYS A 165 -7.67 -3.95 -22.51
N LYS A 166 -8.79 -4.27 -23.17
CA LYS A 166 -9.66 -3.36 -23.89
C LYS A 166 -11.08 -3.57 -23.39
N GLY A 167 -11.52 -2.76 -22.43
CA GLY A 167 -12.73 -3.05 -21.65
C GLY A 167 -12.54 -4.34 -20.83
N GLU A 168 -13.39 -5.34 -21.03
CA GLU A 168 -13.29 -6.65 -20.35
C GLU A 168 -12.37 -7.64 -21.05
N GLN A 169 -11.95 -7.36 -22.29
CA GLN A 169 -11.15 -8.27 -23.11
C GLN A 169 -9.66 -8.10 -22.82
N ALA A 170 -8.96 -9.15 -22.39
CA ALA A 170 -7.50 -9.14 -22.32
C ALA A 170 -6.88 -9.05 -23.73
N ILE A 171 -5.78 -8.30 -23.85
CA ILE A 171 -5.10 -8.04 -25.12
C ILE A 171 -3.63 -8.45 -25.01
N PHE A 172 -3.11 -9.15 -26.01
CA PHE A 172 -1.70 -9.50 -26.07
C PHE A 172 -0.87 -8.26 -26.37
N TRP A 173 -0.12 -7.80 -25.38
CA TRP A 173 0.64 -6.55 -25.49
C TRP A 173 2.14 -6.81 -25.60
N ASN A 174 2.61 -6.93 -26.84
CA ASN A 174 4.05 -6.99 -27.13
C ASN A 174 4.43 -6.09 -28.32
N PRO A 175 4.38 -4.74 -28.19
CA PRO A 175 4.77 -3.85 -29.28
C PRO A 175 6.29 -3.93 -29.55
N ASP A 176 6.68 -3.74 -30.80
CA ASP A 176 8.10 -3.75 -31.22
C ASP A 176 8.92 -2.66 -30.54
N ASN A 177 8.31 -1.48 -30.38
CA ASN A 177 8.92 -0.33 -29.72
C ASN A 177 8.17 -0.07 -28.42
N LYS A 178 8.86 -0.25 -27.30
CA LYS A 178 8.33 0.04 -25.96
C LYS A 178 8.91 1.36 -25.49
N TYR A 179 8.10 2.16 -24.81
CA TYR A 179 8.61 3.36 -24.17
C TYR A 179 9.51 2.99 -22.97
N GLU A 180 10.71 3.56 -22.98
CA GLU A 180 11.65 3.52 -21.85
C GLU A 180 11.69 4.89 -21.19
N PHE A 181 11.62 4.91 -19.86
CA PHE A 181 11.74 6.13 -19.07
C PHE A 181 13.09 6.80 -19.29
N GLN A 182 13.09 8.12 -19.41
CA GLN A 182 14.29 8.90 -19.68
C GLN A 182 15.26 8.92 -18.50
N GLN A 183 14.75 8.77 -17.27
CA GLN A 183 15.53 8.62 -16.05
C GLN A 183 14.90 7.54 -15.16
N GLN A 184 15.74 6.67 -14.59
CA GLN A 184 15.28 5.74 -13.55
C GLN A 184 15.20 6.49 -12.22
N GLN A 185 13.98 6.78 -11.77
CA GLN A 185 13.76 7.59 -10.56
C GLN A 185 14.03 6.88 -9.24
N LEU A 186 14.36 5.59 -9.25
CA LEU A 186 14.46 4.69 -8.09
C LEU A 186 15.34 5.19 -6.92
N GLN A 187 16.09 6.29 -7.07
CA GLN A 187 17.05 6.77 -6.07
C GLN A 187 17.10 8.30 -5.80
N GLN A 188 16.33 9.16 -6.50
CA GLN A 188 16.65 10.61 -6.54
C GLN A 188 15.65 11.60 -5.92
N LYS A 189 14.61 11.16 -5.19
CA LYS A 189 13.66 12.11 -4.59
C LYS A 189 13.98 12.44 -3.13
N GLN A 190 14.21 13.72 -2.83
CA GLN A 190 14.31 14.22 -1.45
C GLN A 190 12.95 14.10 -0.76
N GLN A 191 12.93 13.52 0.43
CA GLN A 191 11.73 13.39 1.26
C GLN A 191 11.09 14.76 1.47
N SER A 192 9.93 15.00 0.84
CA SER A 192 9.22 16.27 0.96
C SER A 192 8.80 16.51 2.42
N LYS A 193 8.73 17.78 2.86
CA LYS A 193 8.31 18.15 4.22
C LYS A 193 6.85 17.78 4.57
N GLY A 194 6.12 17.19 3.63
CA GLY A 194 4.71 16.82 3.79
C GLY A 194 4.05 16.38 2.48
N LEU A 195 3.16 15.39 2.55
CA LEU A 195 2.50 14.78 1.39
C LEU A 195 1.19 15.53 1.06
N LYS A 196 1.14 16.19 -0.10
CA LYS A 196 -0.06 16.86 -0.62
C LYS A 196 -0.53 16.12 -1.86
N VAL A 197 -1.54 15.29 -1.66
CA VAL A 197 -2.00 14.32 -2.66
C VAL A 197 -3.18 14.92 -3.44
N ILE A 198 -3.33 14.64 -4.72
CA ILE A 198 -4.58 14.87 -5.47
C ILE A 198 -4.99 13.57 -6.15
N LYS A 199 -6.26 13.17 -6.07
CA LYS A 199 -6.74 11.99 -6.81
C LYS A 199 -7.02 12.40 -8.24
N GLN A 200 -6.56 11.61 -9.19
CA GLN A 200 -6.86 11.81 -10.60
C GLN A 200 -7.15 10.46 -11.26
N LYS A 201 -8.01 10.49 -12.27
CA LYS A 201 -8.17 9.35 -13.17
C LYS A 201 -6.91 9.19 -14.01
N ILE A 202 -6.64 7.96 -14.43
CA ILE A 202 -5.45 7.65 -15.25
C ILE A 202 -5.42 8.37 -16.60
N THR A 203 -6.58 8.82 -17.10
CA THR A 203 -6.73 9.59 -18.34
C THR A 203 -6.45 11.08 -18.19
N GLU A 204 -6.38 11.59 -16.95
CA GLU A 204 -6.38 13.01 -16.63
C GLU A 204 -5.10 13.44 -15.89
N LEU A 205 -4.04 12.62 -15.95
CA LEU A 205 -2.82 12.82 -15.19
C LEU A 205 -2.12 14.14 -15.55
N GLN A 206 -2.11 15.07 -14.60
CA GLN A 206 -1.46 16.37 -14.75
C GLN A 206 -1.02 16.96 -13.41
N GLY A 207 0.10 17.69 -13.44
CA GLY A 207 0.59 18.41 -12.27
C GLY A 207 -0.36 19.54 -11.88
N VAL A 208 -0.71 19.62 -10.59
CA VAL A 208 -1.61 20.65 -10.06
C VAL A 208 -0.85 21.50 -9.04
N ASN A 209 -0.95 22.82 -9.19
CA ASN A 209 -0.30 23.75 -8.27
C ASN A 209 -0.77 23.54 -6.83
N GLY A 210 0.17 23.58 -5.89
CA GLY A 210 -0.10 23.36 -4.47
C GLY A 210 -0.03 21.89 -4.03
N TYR A 211 0.08 20.94 -4.97
CA TYR A 211 0.27 19.52 -4.70
C TYR A 211 1.67 19.07 -5.06
N ASN A 212 2.08 17.95 -4.49
CA ASN A 212 3.33 17.29 -4.84
C ASN A 212 3.14 15.80 -5.15
N THR A 213 1.93 15.27 -5.00
CA THR A 213 1.65 13.85 -5.20
C THR A 213 0.34 13.68 -5.95
N ILE A 214 0.31 12.80 -6.94
CA ILE A 214 -0.89 12.40 -7.67
C ILE A 214 -1.19 10.96 -7.29
N MET A 215 -2.44 10.68 -6.92
CA MET A 215 -2.93 9.34 -6.68
C MET A 215 -3.82 8.90 -7.84
N ILE A 216 -3.38 7.87 -8.56
CA ILE A 216 -4.16 7.23 -9.61
C ILE A 216 -5.26 6.41 -8.95
N THR A 217 -6.51 6.70 -9.29
CA THR A 217 -7.66 5.92 -8.85
C THR A 217 -8.03 4.86 -9.89
N GLN A 218 -8.62 3.76 -9.42
CA GLN A 218 -9.27 2.74 -10.25
C GLN A 218 -8.33 1.94 -11.17
N GLN A 219 -7.38 1.21 -10.59
CA GLN A 219 -6.66 0.16 -11.32
C GLN A 219 -6.84 -1.19 -10.62
N LEU A 220 -6.94 -2.24 -11.43
CA LEU A 220 -7.20 -3.60 -10.98
C LEU A 220 -6.00 -4.47 -11.36
N LEU A 221 -5.29 -4.95 -10.34
CA LEU A 221 -4.07 -5.72 -10.53
C LEU A 221 -3.12 -5.04 -11.54
N MET A 222 -2.46 -5.81 -12.40
CA MET A 222 -1.40 -5.35 -13.30
C MET A 222 -1.92 -4.87 -14.66
N GLN A 223 -3.18 -4.43 -14.74
CA GLN A 223 -3.87 -4.17 -16.01
C GLN A 223 -3.93 -2.68 -16.37
N VAL A 224 -3.61 -2.35 -17.61
CA VAL A 224 -3.93 -1.06 -18.24
C VAL A 224 -5.02 -1.24 -19.30
N ASP A 225 -6.06 -0.41 -19.27
CA ASP A 225 -7.13 -0.43 -20.29
C ASP A 225 -6.82 0.52 -21.45
N VAL A 226 -6.59 -0.02 -22.65
CA VAL A 226 -6.27 0.77 -23.85
C VAL A 226 -7.42 1.62 -24.36
N ASN A 227 -8.65 1.40 -23.89
CA ASN A 227 -9.75 2.35 -24.14
C ASN A 227 -9.54 3.68 -23.39
N GLN A 228 -8.76 3.66 -22.32
CA GLN A 228 -8.46 4.84 -21.50
C GLN A 228 -7.10 5.42 -21.88
N ILE A 229 -6.06 4.59 -21.87
CA ILE A 229 -4.67 5.00 -22.11
C ILE A 229 -3.82 3.81 -22.56
N THR A 230 -2.87 4.02 -23.46
CA THR A 230 -1.91 2.96 -23.79
C THR A 230 -0.85 2.83 -22.68
N PRO A 231 -0.27 1.64 -22.46
CA PRO A 231 0.87 1.47 -21.55
C PRO A 231 2.00 2.49 -21.77
N ASP A 232 2.35 2.75 -23.02
CA ASP A 232 3.42 3.69 -23.37
C ASP A 232 3.05 5.15 -23.05
N ASP A 233 1.81 5.56 -23.33
CA ASP A 233 1.35 6.91 -22.99
C ASP A 233 1.24 7.11 -21.47
N LEU A 234 0.85 6.06 -20.73
CA LEU A 234 0.87 6.08 -19.27
C LEU A 234 2.28 6.29 -18.74
N LYS A 235 3.26 5.52 -19.23
CA LYS A 235 4.68 5.69 -18.85
C LYS A 235 5.18 7.11 -19.18
N ARG A 236 4.85 7.65 -20.36
CA ARG A 236 5.19 9.04 -20.74
C ARG A 236 4.58 10.07 -19.79
N ASN A 237 3.30 9.94 -19.45
CA ASN A 237 2.63 10.86 -18.54
C ASN A 237 3.27 10.84 -17.16
N ILE A 238 3.60 9.65 -16.65
CA ILE A 238 4.31 9.48 -15.38
C ILE A 238 5.70 10.13 -15.46
N ASP A 239 6.49 9.87 -16.51
CA ASP A 239 7.83 10.48 -16.69
C ASP A 239 7.75 12.01 -16.70
N VAL A 240 6.75 12.60 -17.38
CA VAL A 240 6.55 14.06 -17.38
C VAL A 240 6.21 14.61 -15.99
N LEU A 241 5.40 13.91 -15.20
CA LEU A 241 5.06 14.31 -13.82
C LEU A 241 6.28 14.23 -12.91
N HIS A 242 7.04 13.17 -13.08
CA HIS A 242 8.31 12.90 -12.42
C HIS A 242 9.35 13.97 -12.68
N GLN A 243 9.51 14.44 -13.93
CA GLN A 243 10.39 15.55 -14.30
C GLN A 243 9.95 16.89 -13.66
N LYS A 244 8.66 17.03 -13.35
CA LYS A 244 8.10 18.18 -12.62
C LYS A 244 8.19 18.03 -11.10
N GLY A 245 8.77 16.94 -10.60
CA GLY A 245 8.96 16.69 -9.17
C GLY A 245 7.74 16.14 -8.43
N PHE A 246 6.73 15.62 -9.15
CA PHE A 246 5.59 14.96 -8.52
C PHE A 246 5.92 13.51 -8.14
N TYR A 247 5.34 13.05 -7.05
CA TYR A 247 5.16 11.63 -6.77
C TYR A 247 3.88 11.13 -7.46
N VAL A 248 3.90 9.90 -7.96
CA VAL A 248 2.73 9.22 -8.52
C VAL A 248 2.51 7.95 -7.73
N ILE A 249 1.43 7.89 -6.96
CA ILE A 249 1.04 6.74 -6.15
C ILE A 249 -0.24 6.10 -6.71
N MET A 250 -0.53 4.86 -6.31
CA MET A 250 -1.71 4.13 -6.79
C MET A 250 -2.57 3.61 -5.65
N GLU A 251 -3.89 3.61 -5.82
CA GLU A 251 -4.81 2.94 -4.91
C GLU A 251 -4.95 1.45 -5.26
N ILE A 252 -4.73 0.58 -4.27
CA ILE A 252 -5.00 -0.86 -4.31
C ILE A 252 -6.25 -1.11 -3.48
N ASP A 253 -7.34 -1.39 -4.18
CA ASP A 253 -8.63 -1.71 -3.58
C ASP A 253 -8.82 -3.24 -3.51
N HIS A 254 -8.70 -3.80 -2.31
CA HIS A 254 -8.81 -5.25 -2.09
C HIS A 254 -10.21 -5.80 -2.34
N GLU A 255 -11.27 -4.99 -2.21
CA GLU A 255 -12.64 -5.40 -2.53
C GLU A 255 -12.83 -5.54 -4.05
N GLN A 256 -12.24 -4.64 -4.84
CA GLN A 256 -12.27 -4.73 -6.31
C GLN A 256 -11.47 -5.94 -6.80
N ILE A 257 -10.31 -6.20 -6.19
CA ILE A 257 -9.51 -7.40 -6.49
C ILE A 257 -10.30 -8.67 -6.17
N LEU A 258 -10.96 -8.71 -5.01
CA LEU A 258 -11.82 -9.83 -4.63
C LEU A 258 -12.91 -10.08 -5.66
N LYS A 259 -13.65 -9.03 -6.05
CA LYS A 259 -14.74 -9.14 -7.04
C LYS A 259 -14.24 -9.69 -8.37
N TYR A 260 -13.06 -9.27 -8.81
CA TYR A 260 -12.45 -9.75 -10.04
C TYR A 260 -12.00 -11.21 -9.98
N LEU A 261 -11.45 -11.65 -8.84
CA LEU A 261 -10.92 -13.01 -8.68
C LEU A 261 -11.99 -14.04 -8.30
N ASN A 262 -13.18 -13.59 -7.89
CA ASN A 262 -14.25 -14.47 -7.42
C ASN A 262 -14.67 -15.47 -8.51
N ASN A 263 -14.68 -16.76 -8.17
CA ASN A 263 -15.05 -17.86 -9.08
C ASN A 263 -14.28 -17.89 -10.41
N TRP A 264 -13.02 -17.46 -10.40
CA TRP A 264 -12.21 -17.41 -11.61
C TRP A 264 -12.04 -18.81 -12.24
N ASP A 265 -11.62 -19.82 -11.47
CA ASP A 265 -11.50 -21.22 -11.93
C ASP A 265 -12.82 -22.02 -11.87
N GLY A 266 -13.89 -21.37 -11.44
CA GLY A 266 -15.21 -21.96 -11.20
C GLY A 266 -15.49 -22.32 -9.74
N THR A 267 -14.53 -22.09 -8.83
CA THR A 267 -14.71 -22.30 -7.37
C THR A 267 -14.58 -21.00 -6.59
N GLN A 268 -15.33 -20.89 -5.48
CA GLN A 268 -15.27 -19.70 -4.61
C GLN A 268 -13.94 -19.63 -3.85
N PHE A 269 -13.35 -20.78 -3.51
CA PHE A 269 -12.19 -20.88 -2.64
C PHE A 269 -10.84 -20.90 -3.38
N GLN A 270 -10.78 -20.56 -4.67
CA GLN A 270 -9.50 -20.45 -5.37
C GLN A 270 -8.64 -19.36 -4.72
N TYR A 271 -9.05 -18.10 -4.89
CA TYR A 271 -8.37 -16.93 -4.34
C TYR A 271 -8.96 -16.45 -3.00
N LEU A 272 -10.18 -16.85 -2.69
CA LEU A 272 -10.87 -16.46 -1.45
C LEU A 272 -10.81 -17.58 -0.41
N LYS A 273 -11.14 -17.23 0.83
CA LYS A 273 -11.36 -18.18 1.92
C LYS A 273 -12.67 -18.94 1.67
N ASP A 274 -12.69 -20.23 1.97
CA ASP A 274 -13.88 -21.05 1.74
C ASP A 274 -15.06 -20.56 2.60
N GLY A 275 -16.17 -20.24 1.95
CA GLY A 275 -17.39 -19.71 2.59
C GLY A 275 -17.28 -18.29 3.16
N ILE A 276 -16.19 -17.56 2.92
CA ILE A 276 -15.98 -16.19 3.41
C ILE A 276 -15.67 -15.29 2.23
N GLU A 277 -16.39 -14.17 2.10
CA GLU A 277 -16.14 -13.16 1.05
C GLU A 277 -14.92 -12.30 1.39
N GLN A 278 -13.76 -12.95 1.46
CA GLN A 278 -12.46 -12.33 1.75
C GLN A 278 -11.37 -13.08 0.97
N LEU A 279 -10.38 -12.34 0.45
CA LEU A 279 -9.18 -12.94 -0.13
C LEU A 279 -8.47 -13.81 0.91
N ASP A 280 -7.93 -14.94 0.46
CA ASP A 280 -7.16 -15.85 1.30
C ASP A 280 -5.68 -15.45 1.29
N TYR A 281 -5.34 -14.45 2.10
CA TYR A 281 -3.96 -13.96 2.24
C TYR A 281 -2.98 -15.03 2.76
N GLY A 282 -3.47 -16.17 3.26
CA GLY A 282 -2.63 -17.30 3.69
C GLY A 282 -2.16 -18.17 2.52
N LYS A 283 -2.78 -18.07 1.33
CA LYS A 283 -2.41 -18.87 0.16
C LYS A 283 -1.19 -18.30 -0.56
N TRP A 284 -0.28 -19.21 -0.91
CA TRP A 284 0.97 -18.89 -1.58
C TRP A 284 0.78 -18.11 -2.89
N GLU A 285 -0.15 -18.54 -3.74
CA GLU A 285 -0.39 -17.90 -5.04
C GLU A 285 -1.20 -16.59 -4.92
N VAL A 286 -1.98 -16.41 -3.84
CA VAL A 286 -2.61 -15.12 -3.53
C VAL A 286 -1.54 -14.11 -3.12
N LEU A 287 -0.63 -14.50 -2.22
CA LEU A 287 0.52 -13.66 -1.85
C LEU A 287 1.39 -13.31 -3.07
N ARG A 288 1.67 -14.30 -3.93
CA ARG A 288 2.45 -14.09 -5.15
C ARG A 288 1.79 -13.06 -6.05
N LEU A 289 0.49 -13.19 -6.31
CA LEU A 289 -0.25 -12.27 -7.18
C LEU A 289 -0.22 -10.83 -6.62
N LEU A 290 -0.56 -10.66 -5.34
CA LEU A 290 -0.65 -9.33 -4.73
C LEU A 290 0.70 -8.64 -4.59
N LEU A 291 1.75 -9.37 -4.18
CA LEU A 291 3.11 -8.80 -4.12
C LEU A 291 3.68 -8.54 -5.52
N SER A 292 3.36 -9.39 -6.49
CA SER A 292 3.75 -9.16 -7.89
C SER A 292 3.06 -7.95 -8.49
N ASN A 293 1.82 -7.67 -8.10
CA ASN A 293 1.12 -6.46 -8.49
C ASN A 293 1.87 -5.20 -8.05
N ILE A 294 2.30 -5.14 -6.79
CA ILE A 294 3.11 -4.02 -6.26
C ILE A 294 4.42 -3.88 -7.05
N SER A 295 5.17 -4.98 -7.17
CA SER A 295 6.45 -5.01 -7.88
C SER A 295 6.30 -4.56 -9.34
N PHE A 296 5.29 -5.06 -10.06
CA PHE A 296 5.00 -4.69 -11.44
C PHE A 296 4.82 -3.19 -11.61
N TRP A 297 3.97 -2.55 -10.79
CA TRP A 297 3.72 -1.11 -10.90
C TRP A 297 4.96 -0.27 -10.57
N ILE A 298 5.78 -0.71 -9.62
CA ILE A 298 7.07 -0.06 -9.32
C ILE A 298 8.04 -0.21 -10.50
N THR A 299 8.23 -1.43 -11.00
CA THR A 299 9.28 -1.72 -11.99
C THR A 299 8.92 -1.26 -13.40
N GLU A 300 7.67 -1.48 -13.82
CA GLU A 300 7.23 -1.20 -15.19
C GLU A 300 6.80 0.24 -15.40
N TYR A 301 6.21 0.87 -14.38
CA TYR A 301 5.61 2.21 -14.47
C TYR A 301 6.23 3.23 -13.51
N GLN A 302 7.24 2.85 -12.73
CA GLN A 302 7.89 3.73 -11.75
C GLN A 302 6.92 4.37 -10.74
N ILE A 303 5.87 3.65 -10.34
CA ILE A 303 4.95 4.10 -9.30
C ILE A 303 5.71 4.27 -7.97
N ASP A 304 5.54 5.42 -7.32
CA ASP A 304 6.27 5.86 -6.13
C ASP A 304 5.71 5.30 -4.81
N GLY A 305 4.54 4.66 -4.85
CA GLY A 305 3.88 4.20 -3.63
C GLY A 305 2.44 3.77 -3.82
N PHE A 306 1.84 3.29 -2.74
CA PHE A 306 0.52 2.68 -2.76
C PHE A 306 -0.34 3.09 -1.57
N LYS A 307 -1.64 3.25 -1.83
CA LYS A 307 -2.69 3.34 -0.82
C LYS A 307 -3.49 2.04 -0.80
N PHE A 308 -3.57 1.38 0.34
CA PHE A 308 -4.31 0.14 0.54
C PHE A 308 -5.69 0.46 1.13
N THR A 309 -6.75 -0.06 0.53
CA THR A 309 -8.15 0.16 0.95
C THR A 309 -8.94 -1.13 0.98
N ASN A 310 -10.05 -1.12 1.75
CA ASN A 310 -11.03 -2.21 1.82
C ASN A 310 -10.42 -3.57 2.17
N ILE A 311 -9.45 -3.55 3.10
CA ILE A 311 -8.83 -4.74 3.66
C ILE A 311 -9.20 -4.88 5.14
N GLU A 312 -9.83 -6.00 5.48
CA GLU A 312 -10.16 -6.37 6.86
C GLU A 312 -8.97 -7.08 7.52
N ILE A 313 -8.54 -6.58 8.68
CA ILE A 313 -7.32 -7.05 9.38
C ILE A 313 -7.64 -7.56 10.79
N GLN A 314 -8.72 -7.10 11.43
CA GLN A 314 -8.98 -7.24 12.87
C GLN A 314 -8.89 -8.70 13.37
N ASP A 315 -9.42 -9.65 12.60
CA ASP A 315 -9.45 -11.07 12.93
C ASP A 315 -8.72 -11.94 11.90
N ASP A 316 -7.83 -11.32 11.11
CA ASP A 316 -7.10 -11.99 10.04
C ASP A 316 -5.59 -11.72 10.11
N ILE A 317 -4.89 -12.62 10.80
CA ILE A 317 -3.43 -12.56 10.92
C ILE A 317 -2.75 -12.66 9.55
N ASP A 318 -3.31 -13.45 8.62
CA ASP A 318 -2.70 -13.60 7.30
C ASP A 318 -2.80 -12.30 6.48
N ALA A 319 -3.89 -11.53 6.63
CA ALA A 319 -4.00 -10.18 6.05
C ALA A 319 -2.95 -9.23 6.64
N ALA A 320 -2.73 -9.25 7.96
CA ALA A 320 -1.69 -8.46 8.60
C ALA A 320 -0.29 -8.83 8.09
N VAL A 321 0.00 -10.13 7.94
CA VAL A 321 1.28 -10.64 7.42
C VAL A 321 1.49 -10.25 5.96
N TYR A 322 0.45 -10.33 5.12
CA TYR A 322 0.50 -9.82 3.75
C TYR A 322 0.88 -8.33 3.73
N LEU A 323 0.27 -7.50 4.58
CA LEU A 323 0.60 -6.07 4.64
C LEU A 323 2.03 -5.81 5.13
N MET A 324 2.55 -6.62 6.05
CA MET A 324 3.97 -6.54 6.46
C MET A 324 4.90 -6.89 5.29
N LEU A 325 4.61 -7.96 4.56
CA LEU A 325 5.38 -8.37 3.37
C LEU A 325 5.31 -7.30 2.27
N ALA A 326 4.14 -6.73 2.03
CA ALA A 326 3.94 -5.65 1.07
C ALA A 326 4.76 -4.40 1.44
N ASN A 327 4.73 -3.98 2.70
CA ASN A 327 5.52 -2.84 3.16
C ASN A 327 7.03 -3.13 3.12
N ASP A 328 7.49 -4.32 3.51
CA ASP A 328 8.92 -4.66 3.38
C ASP A 328 9.36 -4.65 1.90
N LEU A 329 8.53 -5.20 1.00
CA LEU A 329 8.80 -5.20 -0.43
C LEU A 329 8.85 -3.78 -1.01
N ILE A 330 7.88 -2.92 -0.68
CA ILE A 330 7.84 -1.53 -1.15
C ILE A 330 9.13 -0.83 -0.74
N HIS A 331 9.53 -0.91 0.53
CA HIS A 331 10.71 -0.20 1.03
C HIS A 331 12.05 -0.82 0.60
N ASP A 332 12.07 -2.11 0.23
CA ASP A 332 13.25 -2.77 -0.36
C ASP A 332 13.42 -2.43 -1.85
N LEU A 333 12.33 -2.22 -2.59
CA LEU A 333 12.36 -1.76 -3.98
C LEU A 333 12.54 -0.23 -4.09
N LEU A 334 11.92 0.50 -3.16
CA LEU A 334 11.87 1.96 -3.10
C LEU A 334 12.17 2.41 -1.66
N PRO A 335 13.43 2.72 -1.32
CA PRO A 335 13.78 3.17 0.04
C PRO A 335 13.02 4.42 0.51
N ASN A 336 12.59 5.26 -0.43
CA ASN A 336 11.75 6.45 -0.19
C ASN A 336 10.31 6.26 -0.72
N GLY A 337 9.88 5.01 -0.91
CA GLY A 337 8.52 4.68 -1.33
C GLY A 337 7.50 5.13 -0.31
N ILE A 338 6.26 5.30 -0.76
CA ILE A 338 5.15 5.76 0.09
C ILE A 338 4.15 4.63 0.26
N SER A 339 3.82 4.28 1.50
CA SER A 339 2.71 3.37 1.79
C SER A 339 1.67 3.99 2.72
N ILE A 340 0.41 3.92 2.30
CA ILE A 340 -0.74 4.50 3.00
C ILE A 340 -1.77 3.39 3.26
N ILE A 341 -2.32 3.35 4.47
CA ILE A 341 -3.43 2.43 4.79
C ILE A 341 -4.69 3.22 5.15
N GLN A 342 -5.83 2.83 4.58
CA GLN A 342 -7.15 3.27 5.03
C GLN A 342 -7.74 2.20 5.95
N ASN A 343 -7.36 2.25 7.21
CA ASN A 343 -7.94 1.40 8.25
C ASN A 343 -7.84 2.15 9.58
N LEU A 344 -8.88 2.08 10.42
CA LEU A 344 -9.03 3.01 11.53
C LEU A 344 -8.60 2.41 12.88
N ASP A 345 -8.63 1.08 13.05
CA ASP A 345 -8.63 0.52 14.43
C ASP A 345 -7.57 -0.55 14.72
N TYR A 346 -6.71 -0.91 13.75
CA TYR A 346 -5.64 -1.88 14.00
C TYR A 346 -4.41 -1.19 14.66
N PRO A 347 -3.81 -1.77 15.72
CA PRO A 347 -2.73 -1.11 16.45
C PRO A 347 -1.44 -1.05 15.65
N VAL A 348 -0.64 0.00 15.91
CA VAL A 348 0.74 0.20 15.42
C VAL A 348 0.93 0.05 13.90
N LEU A 349 -0.10 0.40 13.10
CA LEU A 349 -0.06 0.38 11.63
C LEU A 349 1.16 1.12 11.04
N CYS A 350 1.45 2.32 11.56
CA CYS A 350 2.46 3.22 11.01
C CYS A 350 3.83 3.19 11.73
N ARG A 351 4.04 2.16 12.55
CA ARG A 351 5.36 1.83 13.13
C ARG A 351 6.09 0.87 12.19
N THR A 352 7.41 0.94 12.19
CA THR A 352 8.21 0.05 11.33
C THR A 352 8.10 -1.40 11.78
N ILE A 353 8.35 -2.36 10.87
CA ILE A 353 8.35 -3.79 11.22
C ILE A 353 9.39 -4.08 12.33
N LYS A 354 10.54 -3.38 12.30
CA LYS A 354 11.59 -3.49 13.33
C LYS A 354 11.15 -3.02 14.72
N GLU A 355 10.22 -2.05 14.77
CA GLU A 355 9.65 -1.58 16.03
C GLU A 355 8.46 -2.43 16.49
N GLY A 356 7.97 -3.36 15.66
CA GLY A 356 6.81 -4.20 15.94
C GLY A 356 5.52 -3.75 15.24
N GLY A 357 5.56 -2.83 14.28
CA GLY A 357 4.41 -2.38 13.48
C GLY A 357 4.20 -3.11 12.16
N LEU A 358 3.24 -2.64 11.34
CA LEU A 358 3.00 -3.18 9.99
C LEU A 358 3.86 -2.54 8.88
N GLY A 359 4.54 -1.43 9.17
CA GLY A 359 5.46 -0.77 8.25
C GLY A 359 4.85 0.31 7.35
N PHE A 360 3.63 0.79 7.62
CA PHE A 360 3.05 1.88 6.83
C PHE A 360 3.69 3.24 7.13
N ASP A 361 3.82 4.09 6.12
CA ASP A 361 4.25 5.48 6.34
C ASP A 361 3.13 6.35 6.90
N PHE A 362 1.91 6.16 6.38
CA PHE A 362 0.74 6.97 6.73
C PHE A 362 -0.50 6.12 6.93
N ARG A 363 -1.40 6.58 7.80
CA ARG A 363 -2.78 6.09 7.88
C ARG A 363 -3.75 7.18 7.47
N LEU A 364 -4.81 6.84 6.74
CA LEU A 364 -5.90 7.75 6.46
C LEU A 364 -6.89 7.71 7.63
N SER A 365 -7.19 8.87 8.22
CA SER A 365 -8.23 9.01 9.24
C SER A 365 -9.28 10.00 8.78
N LYS A 366 -10.55 9.68 9.07
CA LYS A 366 -11.63 10.67 9.01
C LYS A 366 -11.52 11.53 10.27
N LEU A 367 -11.71 12.85 10.15
CA LEU A 367 -11.74 13.84 11.25
C LEU A 367 -12.92 13.62 12.23
N GLN A 368 -13.14 12.40 12.70
CA GLN A 368 -14.21 12.04 13.64
C GLN A 368 -13.67 11.69 15.03
N HIS A 369 -12.37 11.40 15.17
CA HIS A 369 -11.76 11.10 16.47
C HIS A 369 -10.98 12.29 17.04
N LYS A 370 -11.32 12.66 18.28
CA LYS A 370 -10.72 13.75 19.08
C LYS A 370 -9.24 13.53 19.49
N GLN A 371 -8.57 12.51 18.95
CA GLN A 371 -7.18 12.19 19.29
C GLN A 371 -6.32 12.19 18.01
N TYR A 372 -5.45 13.20 17.92
CA TYR A 372 -4.45 13.34 16.87
C TYR A 372 -3.26 12.41 17.15
N GLN A 373 -2.77 11.71 16.11
CA GLN A 373 -1.49 10.98 16.18
C GLN A 373 -0.58 11.39 15.01
N PRO A 374 0.75 11.47 15.21
CA PRO A 374 1.71 11.75 14.15
C PRO A 374 1.55 10.75 12.98
N LYS A 375 1.67 11.20 11.73
CA LYS A 375 1.50 10.40 10.48
C LYS A 375 0.06 10.06 10.04
N THR A 376 -0.91 10.89 10.42
CA THR A 376 -2.30 10.74 9.96
C THR A 376 -2.59 11.67 8.76
N LEU A 377 -3.10 11.14 7.65
CA LEU A 377 -3.64 11.87 6.51
C LEU A 377 -5.17 12.08 6.69
N PHE A 378 -5.69 13.24 6.33
CA PHE A 378 -7.12 13.56 6.47
C PHE A 378 -7.84 13.67 5.12
N GLU A 379 -9.04 13.08 5.04
CA GLU A 379 -9.96 13.20 3.91
C GLU A 379 -10.89 14.41 4.11
N ASN A 380 -10.97 15.30 3.11
CA ASN A 380 -11.76 16.54 3.17
C ASN A 380 -12.96 16.45 2.20
N ASN A 381 -14.18 16.31 2.76
CA ASN A 381 -15.46 16.28 2.04
C ASN A 381 -16.24 17.63 2.04
N GLY A 382 -15.56 18.78 2.15
CA GLY A 382 -16.16 20.07 1.78
C GLY A 382 -17.03 20.80 2.81
N MET A 383 -17.00 20.43 4.10
CA MET A 383 -17.61 21.25 5.16
C MET A 383 -16.69 21.33 6.37
N TYR A 384 -15.65 22.15 6.26
CA TYR A 384 -14.71 22.38 7.37
C TYR A 384 -14.41 23.86 7.53
N THR A 385 -14.21 24.27 8.78
CA THR A 385 -13.86 25.64 9.13
C THR A 385 -12.47 25.99 8.62
N GLN A 386 -12.19 27.28 8.42
CA GLN A 386 -10.86 27.76 8.01
C GLN A 386 -9.74 27.24 8.94
N ALA A 387 -10.02 27.01 10.23
CA ALA A 387 -9.09 26.42 11.19
C ALA A 387 -8.75 24.94 10.88
N GLN A 388 -9.72 24.15 10.41
CA GLN A 388 -9.52 22.75 10.03
C GLN A 388 -8.74 22.63 8.72
N ILE A 389 -8.96 23.55 7.78
CA ILE A 389 -8.19 23.66 6.53
C ILE A 389 -6.75 24.12 6.82
N LEU A 390 -6.57 25.10 7.71
CA LEU A 390 -5.24 25.61 8.08
C LEU A 390 -4.42 24.57 8.86
N ASN A 391 -5.04 23.77 9.74
CA ASN A 391 -4.37 22.69 10.46
C ASN A 391 -3.86 21.57 9.53
N ALA A 392 -4.61 21.24 8.47
CA ALA A 392 -4.14 20.32 7.44
C ALA A 392 -2.95 20.90 6.63
N LEU A 393 -2.95 22.21 6.40
CA LEU A 393 -1.90 22.94 5.67
C LEU A 393 -0.60 23.13 6.48
N VAL A 394 -0.69 23.35 7.79
CA VAL A 394 0.47 23.62 8.68
C VAL A 394 1.24 22.35 9.06
N ILE A 395 0.57 21.19 9.11
CA ILE A 395 1.18 19.87 9.40
C ILE A 395 1.56 19.12 8.10
N GLY A 396 1.28 19.71 6.93
CA GLY A 396 1.78 19.25 5.64
C GLY A 396 1.22 17.91 5.17
N SER A 397 -0.05 17.60 5.40
CA SER A 397 -0.61 16.29 5.01
C SER A 397 -2.10 16.41 4.67
N GLY A 398 -2.44 16.57 3.39
CA GLY A 398 -3.83 16.73 2.98
C GLY A 398 -4.03 16.54 1.48
N LEU A 399 -5.13 15.86 1.13
CA LEU A 399 -5.57 15.69 -0.25
C LEU A 399 -6.65 16.72 -0.57
N ILE A 400 -6.31 17.70 -1.39
CA ILE A 400 -7.23 18.71 -1.94
C ILE A 400 -7.62 18.20 -3.36
N GLN A 401 -8.84 18.47 -3.86
CA GLN A 401 -9.26 17.97 -5.18
C GLN A 401 -9.72 19.05 -6.17
N GLU A 402 -10.02 20.27 -5.73
CA GLU A 402 -10.35 21.36 -6.66
C GLU A 402 -10.23 22.71 -5.94
N ILE A 403 -9.74 23.74 -6.65
CA ILE A 403 -9.86 25.15 -6.26
C ILE A 403 -10.52 25.83 -7.46
N VAL A 404 -11.80 26.18 -7.34
CA VAL A 404 -12.46 27.06 -8.32
C VAL A 404 -12.60 28.41 -7.65
N ASP A 405 -11.84 29.39 -8.11
CA ASP A 405 -11.80 30.69 -7.45
C ASP A 405 -11.64 31.86 -8.43
N ASP A 406 -12.77 32.47 -8.78
CA ASP A 406 -12.83 33.80 -9.40
C ASP A 406 -13.69 34.78 -8.57
N LYS A 407 -13.99 34.46 -7.30
CA LYS A 407 -14.79 35.29 -6.37
C LYS A 407 -14.24 35.40 -4.93
N PHE A 408 -13.02 34.93 -4.66
CA PHE A 408 -12.22 35.30 -3.48
C PHE A 408 -11.51 36.65 -3.68
N VAL A 409 -11.63 37.24 -4.87
CA VAL A 409 -10.87 38.44 -5.25
C VAL A 409 -11.53 39.74 -4.78
N GLN A 410 -12.84 39.96 -4.88
CA GLN A 410 -13.47 41.25 -4.51
C GLN A 410 -14.94 41.06 -4.19
N PHE A 411 -15.42 41.59 -3.06
CA PHE A 411 -16.78 41.38 -2.54
C PHE A 411 -17.01 39.94 -2.00
N GLU A 412 -17.59 39.67 -0.84
CA GLU A 412 -18.67 40.39 -0.18
C GLU A 412 -18.16 41.42 0.85
N GLN A 413 -17.16 42.25 0.49
CA GLN A 413 -17.19 43.69 0.76
C GLN A 413 -18.65 44.14 0.94
N LEU A 414 -18.87 44.96 1.95
CA LEU A 414 -20.16 45.46 2.36
C LEU A 414 -21.02 44.49 3.18
N TYR A 415 -22.15 43.92 2.76
CA TYR A 415 -23.21 43.67 3.76
C TYR A 415 -24.24 42.59 3.42
N GLY A 416 -23.86 41.31 3.48
CA GLY A 416 -24.70 40.15 3.89
C GLY A 416 -26.03 39.85 3.16
N TRP A 417 -26.31 38.55 2.98
CA TRP A 417 -27.26 37.84 3.85
C TRP A 417 -27.23 36.32 3.63
N LEU A 418 -27.20 35.63 4.77
CA LEU A 418 -27.59 34.24 5.00
C LEU A 418 -29.11 34.09 4.94
N ASN A 419 -29.57 32.91 4.53
CA ASN A 419 -30.59 32.08 5.19
C ASN A 419 -30.50 30.70 4.49
N ASP A 420 -30.23 29.59 5.17
CA ASP A 420 -30.83 29.18 6.44
C ASP A 420 -29.80 28.75 7.51
N GLU A 421 -29.90 29.46 8.65
CA GLU A 421 -29.51 29.16 10.03
C GLU A 421 -28.09 28.59 10.33
N ILE A 422 -27.15 29.53 10.44
CA ILE A 422 -25.91 29.41 11.22
C ILE A 422 -26.16 29.97 12.63
N VAL A 423 -25.82 29.17 13.65
CA VAL A 423 -25.52 29.66 15.01
C VAL A 423 -24.00 29.72 15.16
N GLN A 424 -23.48 30.92 15.43
CA GLN A 424 -22.07 31.19 15.68
C GLN A 424 -21.85 31.35 17.19
N ILE A 425 -21.10 30.46 17.85
CA ILE A 425 -20.41 30.72 19.14
C ILE A 425 -19.18 29.77 19.29
N ASN A 426 -17.97 30.35 19.36
CA ASN A 426 -16.77 30.14 20.23
C ASN A 426 -16.54 28.74 20.91
N GLU A 427 -15.33 28.18 21.14
CA GLU A 427 -14.00 28.72 21.49
C GLU A 427 -12.90 27.61 21.56
N VAL A 428 -11.61 27.99 21.43
CA VAL A 428 -10.31 27.25 21.43
C VAL A 428 -9.77 26.87 20.04
N ASP A 429 -8.65 27.48 19.62
CA ASP A 429 -8.14 27.37 18.24
C ASP A 429 -7.25 26.13 17.97
N PHE A 430 -6.10 25.84 18.61
CA PHE A 430 -5.40 24.52 18.49
C PHE A 430 -4.13 24.37 19.37
N VAL A 431 -3.61 23.14 19.48
CA VAL A 431 -2.34 22.76 20.16
C VAL A 431 -1.29 22.35 19.13
N LEU A 432 -0.11 22.97 19.16
CA LEU A 432 1.05 22.55 18.35
C LEU A 432 2.01 21.72 19.22
N GLN A 433 2.18 20.43 18.88
CA GLN A 433 3.27 19.63 19.44
C GLN A 433 4.51 19.78 18.57
N ILE A 434 5.59 20.34 19.13
CA ILE A 434 6.90 20.39 18.47
C ILE A 434 7.84 19.48 19.26
N LYS A 435 8.68 18.72 18.53
CA LYS A 435 9.69 17.75 19.00
C LYS A 435 10.09 17.88 20.48
N ARG A 436 10.17 16.74 21.17
CA ARG A 436 10.68 16.56 22.55
C ARG A 436 9.78 17.11 23.67
N GLY A 437 8.46 17.07 23.48
CA GLY A 437 7.50 17.27 24.57
C GLY A 437 7.15 18.74 24.87
N ASN A 438 7.58 19.68 24.03
CA ASN A 438 7.20 21.09 24.14
C ASN A 438 5.90 21.34 23.36
N TYR A 439 4.95 22.01 24.00
CA TYR A 439 3.64 22.32 23.42
C TYR A 439 3.50 23.83 23.24
N ILE A 440 3.40 24.31 22.01
CA ILE A 440 3.17 25.73 21.76
C ILE A 440 1.68 25.98 21.53
N PHE A 441 1.14 26.95 22.24
CA PHE A 441 -0.25 27.39 22.10
C PHE A 441 -0.27 28.73 21.36
N LEU A 442 -1.03 28.83 20.28
CA LEU A 442 -1.25 30.07 19.56
C LEU A 442 -2.73 30.44 19.69
N ILE A 443 -3.00 31.58 20.31
CA ILE A 443 -4.35 32.03 20.64
C ILE A 443 -4.68 33.22 19.75
N ASN A 444 -5.82 33.15 19.07
CA ASN A 444 -6.27 34.22 18.20
C ASN A 444 -6.60 35.48 19.02
N HIS A 445 -6.07 36.61 18.58
CA HIS A 445 -6.17 37.90 19.25
C HIS A 445 -7.56 38.50 18.99
N MET A 446 -8.49 38.27 19.91
CA MET A 446 -9.73 39.04 19.98
C MET A 446 -9.76 39.79 21.32
N ASN A 447 -10.34 41.00 21.33
CA ASN A 447 -10.22 42.05 22.35
C ASN A 447 -10.79 41.75 23.75
N GLU A 448 -10.76 40.50 24.22
CA GLU A 448 -11.28 40.11 25.53
C GLU A 448 -10.32 39.14 26.24
N ASN A 449 -10.22 39.28 27.57
CA ASN A 449 -9.45 38.36 28.41
C ASN A 449 -10.04 36.94 28.30
N LYS A 450 -9.19 35.93 28.11
CA LYS A 450 -9.63 34.53 28.02
C LYS A 450 -9.09 33.70 29.17
N GLU A 451 -9.99 32.93 29.81
CA GLU A 451 -9.63 31.87 30.75
C GLU A 451 -9.51 30.55 29.97
N ILE A 452 -8.33 29.94 29.98
CA ILE A 452 -8.11 28.62 29.38
C ILE A 452 -7.92 27.60 30.50
N VAL A 453 -8.78 26.59 30.49
CA VAL A 453 -8.73 25.45 31.40
C VAL A 453 -8.08 24.28 30.67
N LEU A 454 -6.83 23.99 30.97
CA LEU A 454 -6.10 22.87 30.38
C LEU A 454 -6.27 21.63 31.26
N ASN A 455 -7.01 20.63 30.75
CA ASN A 455 -7.10 19.30 31.37
C ASN A 455 -5.92 18.43 30.90
N LEU A 456 -4.76 18.63 31.52
CA LEU A 456 -3.56 17.82 31.28
C LEU A 456 -3.48 16.71 32.32
N LYS A 457 -3.35 15.45 31.88
CA LYS A 457 -3.08 14.33 32.79
C LYS A 457 -1.59 14.32 33.16
N ILE A 458 -1.23 15.05 34.21
CA ILE A 458 0.15 15.10 34.72
C ILE A 458 0.32 13.93 35.70
N ASN A 459 0.94 12.85 35.23
CA ASN A 459 1.09 11.64 36.03
C ASN A 459 2.17 11.79 37.12
N LYS A 460 3.20 12.62 36.91
CA LYS A 460 4.28 12.87 37.87
C LYS A 460 4.86 14.28 37.74
N ILE A 461 5.24 14.89 38.85
CA ILE A 461 5.97 16.18 38.91
C ILE A 461 7.31 15.99 39.63
N ILE A 462 8.31 16.81 39.31
CA ILE A 462 9.55 16.89 40.10
C ILE A 462 9.37 17.96 41.16
N ASN A 463 9.52 17.58 42.43
CA ASN A 463 9.61 18.51 43.54
C ASN A 463 10.95 19.27 43.46
N LYS A 464 10.89 20.60 43.41
CA LYS A 464 12.08 21.43 43.20
C LYS A 464 13.01 21.48 44.41
N GLU A 465 12.52 21.25 45.62
CA GLU A 465 13.34 21.32 46.84
C GLU A 465 14.24 20.09 47.00
N ASP A 466 13.75 18.91 46.61
CA ASP A 466 14.46 17.64 46.83
C ASP A 466 14.73 16.83 45.55
N GLN A 467 14.30 17.32 44.38
CA GLN A 467 14.51 16.73 43.06
C GLN A 467 13.91 15.32 42.90
N LYS A 468 12.85 14.98 43.65
CA LYS A 468 12.16 13.69 43.54
C LYS A 468 10.89 13.76 42.71
N TRP A 469 10.55 12.65 42.05
CA TRP A 469 9.32 12.50 41.30
C TRP A 469 8.16 12.14 42.23
N GLU A 470 7.13 12.98 42.26
CA GLU A 470 5.89 12.79 43.02
C GLU A 470 4.72 12.50 42.07
N GLN A 471 3.88 11.53 42.42
CA GLN A 471 2.69 11.17 41.64
C GLN A 471 1.51 12.04 42.05
N LEU A 472 0.76 12.56 41.07
CA LEU A 472 -0.43 13.39 41.29
C LEU A 472 -1.68 12.61 40.91
N ASP A 473 -2.70 12.65 41.77
CA ASP A 473 -3.91 11.84 41.59
C ASP A 473 -4.99 12.54 40.73
N GLU A 474 -4.93 13.86 40.55
CA GLU A 474 -5.74 14.62 39.59
C GLU A 474 -5.21 16.05 39.54
N ASN A 475 -5.14 16.71 38.37
CA ASN A 475 -5.03 18.17 38.31
C ASN A 475 -5.40 18.77 36.94
N THR A 476 -6.29 19.76 36.99
CA THR A 476 -6.60 20.70 35.90
C THR A 476 -5.79 21.98 36.12
N ILE A 477 -5.08 22.47 35.11
CA ILE A 477 -4.36 23.75 35.18
C ILE A 477 -5.25 24.85 34.59
N LYS A 478 -5.45 25.93 35.35
CA LYS A 478 -6.15 27.14 34.89
C LYS A 478 -5.16 28.24 34.56
N LEU A 479 -5.24 28.78 33.34
CA LEU A 479 -4.43 29.90 32.87
C LEU A 479 -5.36 31.05 32.48
N ILE A 480 -5.08 32.25 32.99
CA ILE A 480 -5.81 33.47 32.64
C ILE A 480 -4.88 34.30 31.75
N ILE A 481 -5.34 34.65 30.55
CA ILE A 481 -4.57 35.42 29.58
C ILE A 481 -5.28 36.76 29.38
N GLU A 482 -4.57 37.83 29.73
CA GLU A 482 -5.05 39.20 29.57
C GLU A 482 -4.86 39.68 28.11
N SER A 483 -5.81 40.47 27.59
CA SER A 483 -5.81 40.94 26.20
C SER A 483 -4.53 41.72 25.88
N GLU A 484 -3.98 41.53 24.69
CA GLU A 484 -2.70 42.06 24.17
C GLU A 484 -1.43 41.22 24.42
N GLN A 485 -1.54 40.09 25.11
CA GLN A 485 -0.41 39.18 25.31
C GLN A 485 -0.56 37.89 24.52
N GLY A 486 0.41 37.61 23.65
CA GLY A 486 0.65 36.25 23.16
C GLY A 486 1.33 35.44 24.27
N LEU A 487 0.76 34.30 24.64
CA LEU A 487 1.33 33.42 25.67
C LEU A 487 2.06 32.25 24.99
N ILE A 488 3.39 32.18 25.14
CA ILE A 488 4.16 30.97 24.84
C ILE A 488 4.31 30.20 26.14
N ILE A 489 3.75 29.00 26.21
CA ILE A 489 3.99 28.04 27.28
C ILE A 489 5.01 27.06 26.72
N GLU A 490 6.18 26.93 27.35
CA GLU A 490 7.17 25.91 26.98
C GLU A 490 7.07 24.67 27.88
#